data_AF-A0A7Y2YV59-F1
#
_entry.id   AF-A0A7Y2YV59-F1
#
_cell.length_a   1.000
_cell.length_b   1.000
_cell.length_c   1.000
_cell.angle_alpha   90.00
_cell.angle_beta   90.00
_cell.angle_gamma   90.00
#
_symmetry.space_group_name_H-M   'P 1'
#
loop_
_entity.id
_entity.type
_entity.pdbx_description
1 polymer ?
#
loop_
_entity_poly.entity_id
_entity_poly.type
_entity_poly.pdbx_seq_one_letter_code
_entity_poly.pdbx_strand_id
1 'polypeptide(L)'
;MTLRRDPESGPIGRIPYRLALAGGWIDQPFMSRHNPDSFGSMVVASVEPTFWFMERAGLATSTRKTAFELWNGRLPDRPPEDLVRELYQEENHGKIDPSGSQDMAGIIYPGISRLDYDFDHEGGVFPRHVESTNDPEIAGWLQDVVH
;
A
#
# COMPACT_ATOMS: atom_id res chain seq x y z
N MET A 1 -38.25 7.40 -14.30
CA MET A 1 -36.84 7.07 -14.62
C MET A 1 -36.12 6.94 -13.29
N THR A 2 -36.08 5.72 -12.77
CA THR A 2 -35.65 5.41 -11.41
C THR A 2 -34.13 5.49 -11.36
N LEU A 3 -33.60 6.38 -10.53
CA LEU A 3 -32.17 6.44 -10.19
C LEU A 3 -31.77 5.07 -9.64
N ARG A 4 -31.05 4.28 -10.44
CA ARG A 4 -30.45 3.03 -10.00
C ARG A 4 -29.35 3.41 -9.00
N ARG A 5 -29.49 2.99 -7.74
CA ARG A 5 -28.33 2.83 -6.86
C ARG A 5 -27.36 1.88 -7.57
N ASP A 6 -26.12 2.29 -7.78
CA ASP A 6 -25.06 1.33 -8.07
C ASP A 6 -24.93 0.43 -6.83
N PRO A 7 -24.76 -0.90 -6.97
CA PRO A 7 -24.54 -1.79 -5.84
C PRO A 7 -23.10 -1.57 -5.35
N GLU A 8 -22.92 -0.46 -4.64
CA GLU A 8 -21.69 -0.03 -3.98
C GLU A 8 -21.11 -1.19 -3.18
N SER A 9 -19.77 -1.31 -3.23
CA SER A 9 -18.96 -2.41 -2.69
C SER A 9 -19.61 -3.12 -1.51
N GLY A 10 -19.76 -4.46 -1.60
CA GLY A 10 -20.22 -5.28 -0.49
C GLY A 10 -19.44 -4.98 0.81
N PRO A 11 -19.84 -5.52 1.97
CA PRO A 11 -19.33 -5.09 3.28
C PRO A 11 -17.79 -5.06 3.39
N ILE A 12 -17.09 -5.83 2.56
CA ILE A 12 -15.63 -5.85 2.43
C ILE A 12 -14.99 -4.62 1.76
N GLY A 13 -15.67 -3.89 0.91
CA GLY A 13 -15.09 -2.78 0.14
C GLY A 13 -14.29 -3.23 -1.09
N ARG A 14 -13.72 -2.27 -1.81
CA ARG A 14 -12.82 -2.46 -2.95
C ARG A 14 -11.39 -1.97 -2.67
N ILE A 15 -11.10 -1.47 -1.47
CA ILE A 15 -9.72 -1.17 -1.09
C ILE A 15 -8.91 -2.47 -1.06
N PRO A 16 -7.78 -2.56 -1.79
CA PRO A 16 -6.92 -3.74 -1.77
C PRO A 16 -6.30 -4.01 -0.39
N TYR A 17 -5.82 -5.24 -0.21
CA TYR A 17 -4.82 -5.55 0.81
C TYR A 17 -3.42 -5.38 0.22
N ARG A 18 -2.39 -5.38 1.06
CA ARG A 18 -0.99 -5.31 0.63
C ARG A 18 -0.23 -6.51 1.15
N LEU A 19 0.30 -7.34 0.25
CA LEU A 19 1.25 -8.40 0.56
C LEU A 19 2.68 -7.87 0.47
N ALA A 20 3.47 -8.03 1.54
CA ALA A 20 4.89 -7.74 1.54
C ALA A 20 5.68 -8.96 1.05
N LEU A 21 6.46 -8.81 -0.02
CA LEU A 21 7.23 -9.93 -0.59
C LEU A 21 8.71 -9.89 -0.16
N ALA A 22 9.35 -8.73 -0.20
CA ALA A 22 10.76 -8.56 0.18
C ALA A 22 11.07 -7.13 0.60
N GLY A 23 12.09 -6.94 1.46
CA GLY A 23 12.66 -5.61 1.74
C GLY A 23 11.88 -4.74 2.73
N GLY A 24 11.05 -5.33 3.60
CA GLY A 24 10.29 -4.55 4.60
C GLY A 24 11.15 -3.74 5.56
N TRP A 25 10.54 -2.73 6.21
CA TRP A 25 11.16 -1.74 7.11
C TRP A 25 12.02 -0.68 6.44
N ILE A 26 12.24 -0.75 5.13
CA ILE A 26 13.11 0.21 4.45
C ILE A 26 12.50 1.61 4.33
N ASP A 27 11.19 1.73 4.54
CA ASP A 27 10.42 2.96 4.66
C ASP A 27 10.51 3.63 6.05
N GLN A 28 11.31 3.05 6.95
CA GLN A 28 11.54 3.59 8.28
C GLN A 28 12.82 4.42 8.29
N PRO A 29 12.76 5.73 8.65
CA PRO A 29 13.93 6.61 8.66
C PRO A 29 15.08 6.10 9.53
N PHE A 30 14.78 5.43 10.63
CA PHE A 30 15.81 4.87 11.52
C PHE A 30 16.53 3.67 10.90
N MET A 31 15.95 3.00 9.90
CA MET A 31 16.58 1.93 9.12
C MET A 31 17.29 2.49 7.89
N SER A 32 16.59 3.27 7.05
CA SER A 32 17.11 3.73 5.75
C SER A 32 18.34 4.62 5.89
N ARG A 33 18.48 5.38 6.99
CA ARG A 33 19.69 6.19 7.28
C ARG A 33 21.00 5.40 7.34
N HIS A 34 20.93 4.08 7.49
CA HIS A 34 22.11 3.21 7.52
C HIS A 34 22.63 2.83 6.13
N ASN A 35 21.96 3.29 5.06
CA ASN A 35 22.39 3.17 3.68
C ASN A 35 22.46 4.57 3.02
N PRO A 36 23.34 5.48 3.48
CA PRO A 36 23.33 6.88 3.05
C PRO A 36 23.75 7.10 1.59
N ASP A 37 24.49 6.15 1.00
CA ASP A 37 25.04 6.29 -0.35
C ASP A 37 24.15 5.64 -1.43
N SER A 38 22.98 5.12 -1.06
CA SER A 38 22.08 4.40 -1.97
C SER A 38 20.62 4.42 -1.47
N PHE A 39 19.74 3.74 -2.19
CA PHE A 39 18.38 3.45 -1.76
C PHE A 39 18.28 1.99 -1.31
N GLY A 40 17.25 1.69 -0.52
CA GLY A 40 16.81 0.31 -0.32
C GLY A 40 15.44 0.08 -0.94
N SER A 41 15.21 -1.14 -1.41
CA SER A 41 14.01 -1.50 -2.14
C SER A 41 13.11 -2.44 -1.34
N MET A 42 11.81 -2.24 -1.47
CA MET A 42 10.79 -3.19 -1.05
C MET A 42 9.98 -3.66 -2.25
N VAL A 43 9.56 -4.92 -2.26
CA VAL A 43 8.58 -5.43 -3.23
C VAL A 43 7.28 -5.74 -2.50
N VAL A 44 6.19 -5.16 -3.01
CA VAL A 44 4.82 -5.34 -2.50
C VAL A 44 3.89 -5.78 -3.63
N ALA A 45 2.82 -6.48 -3.28
CA ALA A 45 1.73 -6.80 -4.20
C ALA A 45 0.38 -6.32 -3.65
N SER A 46 -0.39 -5.66 -4.49
CA SER A 46 -1.77 -5.28 -4.23
C SER A 46 -2.67 -6.50 -4.42
N VAL A 47 -3.48 -6.82 -3.41
CA VAL A 47 -4.30 -8.04 -3.37
C VAL A 47 -5.78 -7.66 -3.38
N GLU A 48 -6.51 -8.16 -4.38
CA GLU A 48 -7.95 -7.91 -4.50
C GLU A 48 -8.72 -8.51 -3.31
N PRO A 49 -9.64 -7.75 -2.68
CA PRO A 49 -10.35 -8.20 -1.50
C PRO A 49 -11.51 -9.15 -1.87
N THR A 50 -11.25 -10.46 -1.86
CA THR A 50 -12.29 -11.49 -2.09
C THR A 50 -12.95 -12.00 -0.80
N PHE A 51 -12.27 -11.86 0.33
CA PHE A 51 -12.76 -12.17 1.68
C PHE A 51 -11.99 -11.40 2.75
N TRP A 52 -12.48 -11.41 3.98
CA TRP A 52 -11.81 -10.78 5.11
C TRP A 52 -10.61 -11.59 5.56
N PHE A 53 -9.41 -11.07 5.32
CA PHE A 53 -8.19 -11.65 5.89
C PHE A 53 -8.13 -11.44 7.40
N MET A 54 -7.43 -12.36 8.07
CA MET A 54 -7.13 -12.24 9.49
C MET A 54 -6.34 -10.95 9.76
N GLU A 55 -6.75 -10.21 10.80
CA GLU A 55 -5.99 -9.04 11.25
C GLU A 55 -4.58 -9.44 11.70
N ARG A 56 -3.60 -8.55 11.51
CA ARG A 56 -2.19 -8.78 11.90
C ARG A 56 -1.51 -9.96 11.19
N ALA A 57 -2.03 -10.41 10.05
CA ALA A 57 -1.40 -11.42 9.19
C ALA A 57 -0.37 -10.85 8.19
N GLY A 58 0.14 -9.64 8.42
CA GLY A 58 1.11 -9.00 7.50
C GLY A 58 0.50 -8.44 6.20
N LEU A 59 -0.82 -8.24 6.16
CA LEU A 59 -1.56 -7.80 4.96
C LEU A 59 -2.02 -6.33 4.98
N ALA A 60 -1.35 -5.49 5.78
CA ALA A 60 -1.70 -4.07 5.97
C ALA A 60 -3.15 -3.83 6.42
N THR A 61 -3.69 -4.70 7.28
CA THR A 61 -5.11 -4.65 7.66
C THR A 61 -5.52 -3.37 8.39
N SER A 62 -4.61 -2.74 9.16
CA SER A 62 -4.87 -1.45 9.82
C SER A 62 -4.93 -0.31 8.82
N THR A 63 -3.92 -0.18 7.96
CA THR A 63 -3.83 0.84 6.90
C THR A 63 -5.03 0.72 5.95
N ARG A 64 -5.40 -0.51 5.59
CA ARG A 64 -6.59 -0.78 4.78
C ARG A 64 -7.88 -0.31 5.45
N LYS A 65 -8.01 -0.49 6.77
CA LYS A 65 -9.19 -0.01 7.52
C LYS A 65 -9.26 1.52 7.50
N THR A 66 -8.13 2.21 7.74
CA THR A 66 -8.06 3.67 7.63
C THR A 66 -8.43 4.15 6.22
N ALA A 67 -7.89 3.52 5.17
CA ALA A 67 -8.24 3.83 3.78
C ALA A 67 -9.73 3.58 3.46
N PHE A 68 -10.29 2.50 4.00
CA PHE A 68 -11.71 2.19 3.85
C PHE A 68 -12.59 3.28 4.47
N GLU A 69 -12.28 3.73 5.69
CA GLU A 69 -13.01 4.78 6.38
C GLU A 69 -12.85 6.14 5.68
N LEU A 70 -11.61 6.47 5.28
CA LEU A 70 -11.27 7.73 4.63
C LEU A 70 -11.93 7.88 3.24
N TRP A 71 -11.95 6.81 2.44
CA TRP A 71 -12.43 6.86 1.05
C TRP A 71 -13.70 6.04 0.80
N ASN A 72 -14.49 5.78 1.84
CA ASN A 72 -15.76 5.07 1.75
C ASN A 72 -15.66 3.72 1.00
N GLY A 73 -14.61 2.96 1.30
CA GLY A 73 -14.41 1.62 0.76
C GLY A 73 -13.90 1.54 -0.68
N ARG A 74 -13.53 2.65 -1.33
CA ARG A 74 -12.99 2.65 -2.70
C ARG A 74 -11.86 3.65 -2.88
N LEU A 75 -10.79 3.26 -3.60
CA LEU A 75 -9.71 4.18 -3.92
C LEU A 75 -10.22 5.32 -4.81
N PRO A 76 -9.90 6.59 -4.51
CA PRO A 76 -10.20 7.71 -5.39
C PRO A 76 -9.43 7.62 -6.71
N ASP A 77 -10.00 8.18 -7.78
CA ASP A 77 -9.32 8.32 -9.07
C ASP A 77 -8.42 9.58 -9.06
N ARG A 78 -7.25 9.45 -8.43
CA ARG A 78 -6.24 10.50 -8.23
C ARG A 78 -4.83 9.92 -8.35
N PRO A 79 -3.80 10.77 -8.54
CA PRO A 79 -2.42 10.31 -8.58
C PRO A 79 -2.07 9.47 -7.33
N PRO A 80 -1.49 8.26 -7.50
CA PRO A 80 -1.13 7.38 -6.38
C PRO A 80 -0.26 8.05 -5.32
N GLU A 81 0.67 8.91 -5.72
CA GLU A 81 1.58 9.62 -4.84
C GLU A 81 0.86 10.58 -3.88
N ASP A 82 -0.25 11.18 -4.32
CA ASP A 82 -1.07 12.06 -3.49
C ASP A 82 -1.87 11.24 -2.48
N LEU A 83 -2.44 10.12 -2.95
CA LEU A 83 -3.20 9.20 -2.10
C LEU A 83 -2.32 8.57 -1.01
N VAL A 84 -1.06 8.23 -1.32
CA VAL A 84 -0.10 7.70 -0.35
C VAL A 84 0.16 8.72 0.75
N ARG A 85 0.37 10.00 0.39
CA ARG A 85 0.62 11.07 1.36
C ARG A 85 -0.60 11.34 2.23
N GLU A 86 -1.78 11.39 1.63
CA GLU A 86 -3.03 11.59 2.36
C GLU A 86 -3.31 10.47 3.35
N LEU A 87 -3.20 9.21 2.91
CA LEU A 87 -3.41 8.06 3.79
C LEU A 87 -2.33 7.96 4.86
N TYR A 88 -1.08 8.31 4.54
CA TYR A 88 0.00 8.36 5.52
C TYR A 88 -0.30 9.39 6.62
N GLN A 89 -0.75 10.59 6.24
CA GLN A 89 -1.11 11.65 7.19
C GLN A 89 -2.27 11.21 8.08
N GLU A 90 -3.31 10.61 7.50
CA GLU A 90 -4.48 10.13 8.24
C GLU A 90 -4.10 9.00 9.21
N GLU A 91 -3.38 7.97 8.75
CA GLU A 91 -3.00 6.85 9.61
C GLU A 91 -2.05 7.26 10.73
N ASN A 92 -1.19 8.26 10.49
CA ASN A 92 -0.20 8.70 11.47
C ASN A 92 -0.63 9.90 12.32
N HIS A 93 -1.82 10.45 12.09
CA HIS A 93 -2.30 11.61 12.83
C HIS A 93 -2.36 11.33 14.35
N GLY A 94 -1.53 12.05 15.11
CA GLY A 94 -1.48 11.95 16.58
C GLY A 94 -0.72 10.73 17.13
N LYS A 95 -0.04 9.93 16.29
CA LYS A 95 0.82 8.83 16.74
C LYS A 95 2.17 9.37 17.23
N ILE A 96 2.67 8.79 18.33
CA ILE A 96 4.01 9.10 18.86
C ILE A 96 5.08 8.47 17.96
N ASP A 97 4.86 7.23 17.54
CA ASP A 97 5.73 6.48 16.63
C ASP A 97 4.97 6.20 15.32
N PRO A 98 5.15 7.03 14.28
CA PRO A 98 4.47 6.84 13.01
C PRO A 98 4.96 5.59 12.28
N SER A 99 4.03 4.88 11.62
CA SER A 99 4.37 3.83 10.65
C SER A 99 4.90 4.46 9.36
N GLY A 100 5.76 3.73 8.65
CA GLY A 100 6.24 4.14 7.33
C GLY A 100 5.17 4.00 6.24
N SER A 101 5.50 4.38 5.00
CA SER A 101 4.52 4.46 3.90
C SER A 101 4.34 3.19 3.07
N GLN A 102 5.08 2.10 3.33
CA GLN A 102 5.08 0.91 2.47
C GLN A 102 3.70 0.24 2.38
N ASP A 103 2.93 0.31 3.48
CA ASP A 103 1.58 -0.26 3.58
C ASP A 103 0.61 0.55 2.72
N MET A 104 0.66 1.89 2.81
CA MET A 104 -0.12 2.81 1.98
C MET A 104 0.21 2.61 0.51
N ALA A 105 1.49 2.62 0.17
CA ALA A 105 1.97 2.45 -1.19
C ALA A 105 1.49 1.13 -1.80
N GLY A 106 1.64 0.00 -1.09
CA GLY A 106 1.22 -1.28 -1.65
C GLY A 106 -0.29 -1.52 -1.64
N ILE A 107 -1.10 -0.73 -0.92
CA ILE A 107 -2.56 -0.71 -1.09
C ILE A 107 -2.95 0.09 -2.34
N ILE A 108 -2.25 1.18 -2.63
CA ILE A 108 -2.65 2.20 -3.62
C ILE A 108 -2.09 1.91 -5.00
N TYR A 109 -0.80 1.56 -5.11
CA TYR A 109 -0.19 1.20 -6.39
C TYR A 109 -0.70 -0.19 -6.82
N PRO A 110 -1.26 -0.32 -8.03
CA PRO A 110 -1.82 -1.58 -8.49
C PRO A 110 -0.73 -2.60 -8.85
N GLY A 111 -1.12 -3.87 -8.84
CA GLY A 111 -0.26 -4.97 -9.26
C GLY A 111 0.90 -5.23 -8.30
N ILE A 112 2.07 -5.54 -8.85
CA ILE A 112 3.30 -5.80 -8.09
C ILE A 112 4.21 -4.60 -8.26
N SER A 113 4.65 -4.00 -7.15
CA SER A 113 5.43 -2.77 -7.17
C SER A 113 6.73 -2.92 -6.38
N ARG A 114 7.85 -2.49 -6.99
CA ARG A 114 9.08 -2.18 -6.27
C ARG A 114 9.03 -0.72 -5.81
N LEU A 115 9.23 -0.52 -4.52
CA LEU A 115 9.28 0.77 -3.86
C LEU A 115 10.72 1.04 -3.42
N ASP A 116 11.32 2.10 -3.95
CA ASP A 116 12.70 2.47 -3.64
C ASP A 116 12.72 3.65 -2.66
N TYR A 117 13.28 3.43 -1.48
CA TYR A 117 13.37 4.39 -0.37
C TYR A 117 14.79 4.87 -0.18
N ASP A 118 14.93 6.18 -0.13
CA ASP A 118 16.19 6.91 0.03
C ASP A 118 16.05 7.86 1.21
N PHE A 119 16.95 7.76 2.18
CA PHE A 119 16.88 8.58 3.39
C PHE A 119 16.98 10.08 3.10
N ASP A 120 17.73 10.48 2.07
CA ASP A 120 17.90 11.89 1.68
C ASP A 120 16.67 12.42 0.93
N HIS A 121 15.75 11.53 0.51
CA HIS A 121 14.49 11.88 -0.11
C HIS A 121 13.34 11.87 0.90
N GLU A 122 12.82 13.04 1.24
CA GLU A 122 11.67 13.20 2.17
C GLU A 122 11.86 12.43 3.49
N GLY A 123 13.10 12.36 3.98
CA GLY A 123 13.47 11.66 5.22
C GLY A 123 13.38 10.13 5.14
N GLY A 124 13.30 9.55 3.93
CA GLY A 124 13.15 8.11 3.72
C GLY A 124 11.76 7.56 4.02
N VAL A 125 10.77 8.44 4.21
CA VAL A 125 9.39 8.05 4.55
C VAL A 125 8.59 7.68 3.31
N PHE A 126 8.80 8.37 2.19
CA PHE A 126 8.09 8.15 0.93
C PHE A 126 9.03 7.54 -0.12
N PRO A 127 8.50 6.68 -1.01
CA PRO A 127 9.33 6.10 -2.06
C PRO A 127 9.78 7.20 -3.02
N ARG A 128 11.09 7.27 -3.27
CA ARG A 128 11.70 8.14 -4.28
C ARG A 128 11.35 7.68 -5.68
N HIS A 129 11.20 6.37 -5.86
CA HIS A 129 10.83 5.75 -7.13
C HIS A 129 9.90 4.56 -6.88
N VAL A 130 8.93 4.40 -7.77
CA VAL A 130 8.01 3.26 -7.79
C VAL A 130 8.01 2.67 -9.19
N GLU A 131 8.29 1.38 -9.27
CA GLU A 131 8.24 0.60 -10.50
C GLU A 131 7.17 -0.48 -10.35
N SER A 132 6.12 -0.42 -11.17
CA SER A 132 4.96 -1.32 -11.06
C SER A 132 4.78 -2.17 -12.32
N THR A 133 4.35 -3.41 -12.13
CA THR A 133 3.85 -4.28 -13.21
C THR A 133 2.42 -4.72 -12.91
N ASN A 134 1.56 -4.58 -13.92
CA ASN A 134 0.18 -5.09 -13.95
C ASN A 134 0.02 -6.21 -14.99
N ASP A 135 1.12 -6.84 -15.37
CA ASP A 135 1.12 -7.94 -16.33
C ASP A 135 0.32 -9.13 -15.77
N PRO A 136 -0.77 -9.56 -16.43
CA PRO A 136 -1.58 -10.69 -15.99
C PRO A 136 -0.81 -12.01 -15.90
N GLU A 137 0.21 -12.22 -16.75
CA GLU A 137 1.03 -13.44 -16.72
C GLU A 137 1.90 -13.47 -15.45
N ILE A 138 2.51 -12.33 -15.09
CA ILE A 138 3.31 -12.21 -13.87
C ILE A 138 2.42 -12.32 -12.62
N ALA A 139 1.24 -11.69 -12.63
CA ALA A 139 0.29 -11.79 -11.53
C ALA A 139 -0.22 -13.23 -11.34
N GLY A 140 -0.53 -13.93 -12.44
CA GLY A 140 -0.92 -15.34 -12.43
C GLY A 140 0.18 -16.23 -11.88
N TRP A 141 1.43 -16.04 -12.32
CA TRP A 141 2.58 -16.75 -11.77
C TRP A 141 2.74 -16.52 -10.27
N LEU A 142 2.64 -15.28 -9.79
CA LEU A 142 2.76 -14.98 -8.36
C LEU A 142 1.67 -15.69 -7.55
N GLN A 143 0.43 -15.70 -8.07
CA GLN A 143 -0.69 -16.39 -7.43
C GLN A 143 -0.43 -17.90 -7.30
N ASP A 144 0.23 -18.53 -8.27
CA ASP A 144 0.50 -19.97 -8.26
C ASP A 144 1.60 -20.39 -7.27
N VAL A 145 2.53 -19.48 -6.94
CA VAL A 145 3.69 -19.77 -6.08
C VAL A 145 3.53 -19.34 -4.62
N VAL A 146 2.52 -18.52 -4.30
CA VAL A 146 2.20 -18.09 -2.93
C VAL A 146 1.12 -19.02 -2.35
N HIS A 147 1.40 -19.66 -1.20
CA HIS A 147 0.54 -20.67 -0.56
C HIS A 147 0.00 -20.22 0.80
#